data_AF-A0A3N5PMQ9-F1
#
_entry.id   AF-A0A3N5PMQ9-F1
#
_cell.length_a   1.000
_cell.length_b   1.000
_cell.length_c   1.000
_cell.angle_alpha   90.00
_cell.angle_beta   90.00
_cell.angle_gamma   90.00
#
_symmetry.space_group_name_H-M   'P 1'
#
loop_
_entity.id
_entity.type
_entity.pdbx_description
1 polymer ?
#
loop_
_entity_poly.entity_id
_entity_poly.type
_entity_poly.pdbx_seq_one_letter_code
_entity_poly.pdbx_strand_id
1 'polypeptide(L)'
;MLTFGHAGFPVIVFPTSKARYYQAKDFGLINAAAYLIDTGKVKIYCPDSIDNQSWYNKSIHPADRVKNQIAYEEVILNDVIEYAFQDTGF
;
A
#
# COMPACT_ATOMS: atom_id res chain seq x y z
N MET A 1 -6.30 -3.48 -3.90
CA MET A 1 -5.56 -3.47 -2.61
C MET A 1 -6.39 -4.15 -1.54
N LEU A 2 -5.78 -4.64 -0.45
CA LEU A 2 -6.55 -5.04 0.74
C LEU A 2 -6.83 -3.81 1.60
N THR A 3 -7.99 -3.78 2.24
CA THR A 3 -8.43 -2.68 3.08
C THR A 3 -9.01 -3.22 4.39
N PHE A 4 -8.71 -2.57 5.51
CA PHE A 4 -9.17 -2.94 6.84
C PHE A 4 -9.70 -1.72 7.59
N GLY A 5 -10.84 -1.88 8.25
CA GLY A 5 -11.52 -0.79 8.98
C GLY A 5 -12.61 -0.14 8.15
N HIS A 6 -13.41 0.68 8.82
CA HIS A 6 -14.60 1.31 8.23
C HIS A 6 -14.57 2.84 8.28
N ALA A 7 -13.72 3.45 9.12
CA ALA A 7 -13.59 4.89 9.28
C ALA A 7 -12.25 5.24 9.93
N GLY A 8 -11.96 6.53 10.07
CA GLY A 8 -10.78 7.04 10.75
C GLY A 8 -9.68 7.46 9.80
N PHE A 9 -8.52 7.82 10.35
CA PHE A 9 -7.41 8.36 9.58
C PHE A 9 -6.90 7.33 8.55
N PRO A 10 -6.72 7.70 7.27
CA PRO A 10 -6.21 6.78 6.26
C PRO A 10 -4.73 6.46 6.50
N VAL A 11 -4.39 5.17 6.54
CA VAL A 11 -3.01 4.70 6.70
C VAL A 11 -2.64 3.79 5.54
N ILE A 12 -1.62 4.18 4.76
CA ILE A 12 -1.10 3.37 3.67
C ILE A 12 0.04 2.50 4.19
N VAL A 13 -0.08 1.18 4.05
CA VAL A 13 0.93 0.21 4.47
C VAL A 13 1.52 -0.48 3.25
N PHE A 14 2.79 -0.20 2.97
CA PHE A 14 3.52 -0.87 1.91
C PHE A 14 4.06 -2.24 2.37
N PRO A 15 4.04 -3.26 1.50
CA PRO A 15 4.72 -4.50 1.78
C PRO A 15 6.25 -4.31 1.75
N THR A 16 6.97 -5.21 2.41
CA THR A 16 8.44 -5.24 2.33
C THR A 16 8.93 -5.74 0.97
N SER A 17 10.25 -5.70 0.75
CA SER A 17 10.86 -6.16 -0.50
C SER A 17 10.42 -7.56 -0.89
N LYS A 18 10.00 -7.71 -2.15
CA LYS A 18 9.47 -8.93 -2.80
C LYS A 18 8.21 -9.51 -2.15
N ALA A 19 7.59 -8.77 -1.26
CA ALA A 19 6.33 -9.16 -0.65
C ALA A 19 5.14 -8.57 -1.42
N ARG A 20 3.95 -8.89 -0.92
CA ARG A 20 2.68 -8.56 -1.57
C ARG A 20 1.75 -7.90 -0.57
N TYR A 21 0.71 -7.25 -1.09
CA TYR A 21 -0.32 -6.54 -0.33
C TYR A 21 -0.93 -7.29 0.88
N TYR A 22 -0.85 -8.62 0.95
CA TYR A 22 -1.35 -9.41 2.08
C TYR A 22 -0.36 -9.58 3.25
N GLN A 23 0.90 -9.15 3.11
CA GLN A 23 1.93 -9.37 4.13
C GLN A 23 1.58 -8.75 5.48
N ALA A 24 0.99 -7.54 5.50
CA ALA A 24 0.58 -6.90 6.74
C ALA A 24 -0.45 -7.74 7.52
N LYS A 25 -1.35 -8.42 6.81
CA LYS A 25 -2.33 -9.34 7.41
C LYS A 25 -1.62 -10.61 7.90
N ASP A 26 -0.87 -11.25 7.02
CA ASP A 26 -0.27 -12.57 7.28
C ASP A 26 0.78 -12.52 8.39
N PHE A 27 1.46 -11.38 8.59
CA PHE A 27 2.48 -11.21 9.61
C PHE A 27 1.95 -10.53 10.89
N GLY A 28 0.62 -10.41 11.02
CA GLY A 28 -0.03 -10.00 12.27
C GLY A 28 -0.08 -8.50 12.54
N LEU A 29 0.35 -7.63 11.61
CA LEU A 29 0.23 -6.17 11.78
C LEU A 29 -1.25 -5.78 11.94
N ILE A 30 -2.13 -6.33 11.11
CA ILE A 30 -3.58 -6.06 11.20
C ILE A 30 -4.13 -6.49 12.57
N ASN A 31 -3.72 -7.66 13.07
CA ASN A 31 -4.16 -8.13 14.39
C ASN A 31 -3.63 -7.25 15.52
N ALA A 32 -2.37 -6.80 15.44
CA ALA A 32 -1.78 -5.89 16.42
C ALA A 32 -2.48 -4.51 16.43
N ALA A 33 -2.99 -4.07 15.28
CA ALA A 33 -3.73 -2.81 15.11
C ALA A 33 -5.24 -2.94 15.31
N ALA A 34 -5.77 -4.14 15.62
CA ALA A 34 -7.21 -4.44 15.62
C ALA A 34 -8.02 -3.43 16.43
N TYR A 35 -7.58 -3.06 17.64
CA TYR A 35 -8.28 -2.05 18.44
C TYR A 35 -8.47 -0.71 17.71
N LEU A 36 -7.44 -0.23 16.99
CA LEU A 36 -7.54 1.04 16.25
C LEU A 36 -8.46 0.92 15.03
N ILE A 37 -8.44 -0.24 14.37
CA ILE A 37 -9.28 -0.55 13.21
C ILE A 37 -10.75 -0.67 13.63
N ASP A 38 -11.02 -1.48 14.65
CA ASP A 38 -12.36 -1.82 15.12
C ASP A 38 -13.05 -0.63 15.81
N THR A 39 -12.28 0.28 16.42
CA THR A 39 -12.81 1.53 16.98
C THR A 39 -12.92 2.66 15.97
N GLY A 40 -12.63 2.39 14.68
CA GLY A 40 -12.72 3.38 13.60
C GLY A 40 -11.74 4.55 13.75
N LYS A 41 -10.62 4.35 14.44
CA LYS A 41 -9.57 5.38 14.58
C LYS A 41 -8.68 5.46 13.35
N VAL A 42 -8.46 4.32 12.68
CA VAL A 42 -7.70 4.22 11.44
C VAL A 42 -8.39 3.30 10.45
N LYS A 43 -8.21 3.60 9.16
CA LYS A 43 -8.54 2.69 8.06
C LYS A 43 -7.25 2.40 7.29
N ILE A 44 -6.87 1.12 7.22
CA ILE A 44 -5.60 0.69 6.66
C ILE A 44 -5.79 0.20 5.23
N TYR A 45 -4.97 0.71 4.32
CA TYR A 45 -4.94 0.33 2.91
C TYR A 45 -3.58 -0.29 2.56
N CYS A 46 -3.60 -1.46 1.97
CA CYS A 46 -2.41 -2.22 1.61
C CYS A 46 -2.32 -2.33 0.08
N PRO A 47 -1.76 -1.32 -0.62
CA PRO A 47 -1.46 -1.43 -2.04
C PRO A 47 -0.40 -2.52 -2.27
N ASP A 48 -0.38 -3.04 -3.48
CA ASP A 48 0.61 -4.04 -3.87
C ASP A 48 1.92 -3.37 -4.29
N SER A 49 3.03 -4.11 -4.22
CA SER A 49 4.32 -3.64 -4.73
C SER A 49 4.54 -4.08 -6.17
N ILE A 50 5.30 -3.27 -6.90
CA ILE A 50 5.81 -3.59 -8.25
C ILE A 50 7.33 -3.75 -8.27
N ASP A 51 7.96 -3.98 -7.12
CA ASP A 51 9.42 -3.97 -6.99
C ASP A 51 10.13 -5.02 -7.86
N ASN A 52 9.47 -6.15 -8.14
CA ASN A 52 9.91 -7.16 -9.11
C ASN A 52 9.87 -6.66 -10.56
N GLN A 53 9.10 -5.62 -10.85
CA GLN A 53 9.02 -4.94 -12.14
C GLN A 53 9.90 -3.67 -12.17
N SER A 54 10.23 -3.09 -11.02
CA SER A 54 11.15 -1.95 -10.88
C SER A 54 12.53 -2.37 -10.36
N TRP A 55 12.87 -2.09 -9.11
CA TRP A 55 14.24 -2.14 -8.58
C TRP A 55 14.86 -3.54 -8.57
N TYR A 56 14.06 -4.59 -8.37
CA TYR A 56 14.51 -5.98 -8.41
C TYR A 56 14.49 -6.60 -9.81
N ASN A 57 13.95 -5.91 -10.81
CA ASN A 57 13.97 -6.39 -12.19
C ASN A 57 15.36 -6.24 -12.82
N LYS A 58 16.27 -7.18 -12.55
CA LYS A 58 17.63 -7.14 -13.13
C LYS A 58 17.70 -7.57 -14.60
N SER A 59 16.58 -8.02 -15.19
CA SER A 59 16.49 -8.41 -16.60
C SER A 59 16.20 -7.27 -17.58
N ILE A 60 15.86 -6.07 -17.09
CA ILE A 60 15.57 -4.90 -17.94
C ILE A 60 16.61 -3.79 -17.75
N HIS A 61 16.64 -2.84 -18.68
CA HIS A 61 17.58 -1.72 -18.62
C HIS A 61 17.33 -0.86 -17.37
N PRO A 62 18.38 -0.31 -16.72
CA PRO A 62 18.21 0.52 -15.52
C PRO A 62 17.21 1.66 -15.65
N ALA A 63 17.16 2.32 -16.82
CA ALA A 63 16.20 3.39 -17.10
C ALA A 63 14.74 2.91 -17.05
N ASP A 64 14.45 1.70 -17.53
CA ASP A 64 13.10 1.14 -17.52
C ASP A 64 12.64 0.80 -16.10
N ARG A 65 13.57 0.39 -15.22
CA ARG A 65 13.26 0.20 -13.79
C ARG A 65 12.81 1.49 -13.13
N VAL A 66 13.50 2.60 -13.43
CA VAL A 66 13.16 3.93 -12.93
C VAL A 66 11.81 4.37 -13.48
N LYS A 67 11.58 4.19 -14.79
CA LYS A 67 10.29 4.49 -15.43
C LYS A 67 9.13 3.75 -14.76
N ASN A 68 9.29 2.46 -14.49
CA ASN A 68 8.29 1.67 -13.79
C ASN A 68 8.06 2.19 -12.37
N GLN A 69 9.13 2.55 -11.65
CA GLN A 69 9.00 3.10 -10.31
C GLN A 69 8.25 4.44 -10.29
N ILE A 70 8.53 5.34 -11.24
CA ILE A 70 7.82 6.62 -11.37
C ILE A 70 6.34 6.37 -11.66
N ALA A 71 6.02 5.46 -12.59
CA ALA A 71 4.64 5.12 -12.89
C ALA A 71 3.89 4.57 -11.67
N TYR A 72 4.57 3.78 -10.83
CA TYR A 72 3.99 3.31 -9.56
C TYR A 72 3.79 4.44 -8.55
N GLU A 73 4.75 5.36 -8.43
CA GLU A 73 4.61 6.53 -7.58
C GLU A 73 3.39 7.37 -7.96
N GLU A 74 3.16 7.61 -9.25
CA GLU A 74 1.96 8.30 -9.75
C GLU A 74 0.66 7.58 -9.35
N VAL A 75 0.62 6.24 -9.40
CA VAL A 75 -0.55 5.46 -8.94
C VAL A 75 -0.73 5.59 -7.43
N ILE A 76 0.35 5.58 -6.65
CA ILE A 76 0.26 5.75 -5.20
C ILE A 76 -0.28 7.13 -4.85
N LEU A 77 0.26 8.18 -5.47
CA LEU A 77 -0.11 9.56 -5.17
C LEU A 77 -1.52 9.90 -5.65
N ASN A 78 -1.82 9.62 -6.92
CA ASN A 78 -3.04 10.12 -7.57
C ASN A 78 -4.21 9.12 -7.50
N ASP A 79 -3.96 7.82 -7.29
CA ASP A 79 -5.06 6.84 -7.19
C ASP A 79 -5.24 6.37 -5.74
N VAL A 80 -4.19 5.85 -5.11
CA VAL A 80 -4.31 5.18 -3.79
C VAL A 80 -4.56 6.18 -2.67
N ILE A 81 -3.76 7.25 -2.60
CA ILE A 81 -3.89 8.27 -1.55
C ILE A 81 -5.17 9.07 -1.74
N GLU A 82 -5.48 9.51 -2.96
CA GLU A 82 -6.72 10.23 -3.25
C GLU A 82 -7.96 9.39 -2.90
N TYR A 83 -7.98 8.11 -3.30
CA TYR A 83 -9.06 7.21 -2.92
C TYR A 83 -9.20 7.07 -1.41
N ALA A 84 -8.08 6.90 -0.68
CA ALA A 84 -8.09 6.74 0.77
C ALA A 84 -8.65 7.98 1.48
N PHE A 85 -8.34 9.19 0.99
CA PHE A 85 -8.90 10.45 1.48
C PHE A 85 -10.40 10.53 1.22
N GLN A 86 -10.83 10.28 -0.03
CA GLN A 86 -12.25 10.30 -0.40
C GLN A 86 -13.10 9.29 0.41
N ASP A 87 -12.58 8.07 0.61
CA ASP A 87 -13.26 6.99 1.33
C ASP A 87 -13.34 7.22 2.85
N THR A 88 -12.44 8.04 3.42
CA THR A 88 -12.43 8.36 4.87
C THR A 88 -12.95 9.75 5.21
N GLY A 89 -13.10 10.63 4.22
CA GLY A 89 -13.57 12.00 4.40
C GLY A 89 -12.52 12.96 4.97
N PHE A 90 -11.23 12.69 4.74
CA PHE A 90 -10.10 13.55 5.11
C PHE A 90 -9.64 14.43 3.94
#